data_AF-A0A2G9XPS8-F1
#
_entry.id   AF-A0A2G9XPS8-F1
#
_cell.length_a   1.000
_cell.length_b   1.000
_cell.length_c   1.000
_cell.angle_alpha   90.00
_cell.angle_beta   90.00
_cell.angle_gamma   90.00
#
_symmetry.space_group_name_H-M   'P 1'
#
loop_
_entity.id
_entity.type
_entity.pdbx_description
1 polymer ?
#
loop_
_entity_poly.entity_id
_entity_poly.type
_entity_poly.pdbx_seq_one_letter_code
_entity_poly.pdbx_strand_id
1 'polypeptide(L)'
;DVTTFKTFEEFYNAWYEQFKAIFKVAVTIENKNRYVKAHFHPRPMTSALFERCIETGENADLCKERSSLWFTQFCFGEIGDCLAGVKKLVYEDKKYTMGELRDALQANWDGYEEMRQAFVRAPKWGNDDDYVDQMWVRVHEDAAKVSWAHRDICGQPWPILPEGVALNVLQAPKIGSLPNGRRLGDPLYDG
;
A
#
# COMPACT_ATOMS: atom_id res chain seq x y z
N ASP A 1 -1.55 7.02 20.24
CA ASP A 1 -0.08 6.89 20.31
C ASP A 1 0.26 5.43 19.99
N VAL A 2 1.31 5.16 19.23
CA VAL A 2 1.71 3.79 18.86
C VAL A 2 2.22 3.00 20.07
N THR A 3 2.80 3.69 21.07
CA THR A 3 3.39 3.04 22.25
C THR A 3 2.35 2.48 23.22
N THR A 4 1.08 2.83 23.05
CA THR A 4 -0.01 2.35 23.92
C THR A 4 -0.52 0.97 23.51
N PHE A 5 -0.26 0.52 22.29
CA PHE A 5 -0.74 -0.77 21.79
C PHE A 5 -0.06 -1.94 22.51
N LYS A 6 -0.87 -2.81 23.12
CA LYS A 6 -0.41 -3.93 23.94
C LYS A 6 -0.22 -5.22 23.16
N THR A 7 -0.87 -5.32 22.01
CA THR A 7 -0.82 -6.50 21.15
C THR A 7 -0.43 -6.12 19.72
N PHE A 8 0.14 -7.06 18.99
CA PHE A 8 0.37 -6.88 17.55
C PHE A 8 -0.94 -6.60 16.80
N GLU A 9 -2.04 -7.21 17.22
CA GLU A 9 -3.35 -7.01 16.59
C GLU A 9 -3.86 -5.57 16.74
N GLU A 10 -3.64 -4.91 17.89
CA GLU A 10 -3.95 -3.49 18.04
C GLU A 10 -3.12 -2.61 17.09
N PHE A 11 -1.83 -2.92 16.95
CA PHE A 11 -0.94 -2.23 16.02
C PHE A 11 -1.32 -2.46 14.54
N TYR A 12 -1.59 -3.71 14.16
CA TYR A 12 -2.05 -4.07 12.82
C TYR A 12 -3.38 -3.38 12.50
N ASN A 13 -4.34 -3.40 13.42
CA ASN A 13 -5.62 -2.72 13.24
C ASN A 13 -5.43 -1.21 13.08
N ALA A 14 -4.51 -0.58 13.81
CA ALA A 14 -4.19 0.82 13.62
C ALA A 14 -3.62 1.11 12.21
N TRP A 15 -2.71 0.26 11.70
CA TRP A 15 -2.25 0.34 10.32
C TRP A 15 -3.41 0.17 9.32
N TYR A 16 -4.29 -0.79 9.56
CA TYR A 16 -5.42 -1.09 8.68
C TYR A 16 -6.45 0.06 8.65
N GLU A 17 -6.70 0.74 9.77
CA GLU A 17 -7.51 1.97 9.79
C GLU A 17 -6.87 3.10 8.97
N GLN A 18 -5.54 3.28 9.05
CA GLN A 18 -4.83 4.25 8.22
C GLN A 18 -4.96 3.91 6.73
N PHE A 19 -4.79 2.63 6.38
CA PHE A 19 -4.97 2.15 5.02
C PHE A 19 -6.36 2.46 4.48
N LYS A 20 -7.42 2.13 5.24
CA LYS A 20 -8.81 2.44 4.88
C LYS A 20 -9.05 3.92 4.66
N ALA A 21 -8.55 4.77 5.55
CA ALA A 21 -8.72 6.21 5.47
C ALA A 21 -8.04 6.80 4.22
N ILE A 22 -6.78 6.42 3.97
CA ILE A 22 -6.00 6.89 2.82
C ILE A 22 -6.63 6.39 1.51
N PHE A 23 -7.00 5.11 1.44
CA PHE A 23 -7.60 4.53 0.24
C PHE A 23 -8.92 5.21 -0.12
N LYS A 24 -9.77 5.51 0.88
CA LYS A 24 -11.01 6.26 0.68
C LYS A 24 -10.77 7.65 0.08
N VAL A 25 -9.77 8.38 0.58
CA VAL A 25 -9.41 9.70 0.03
C VAL A 25 -8.94 9.56 -1.41
N ALA A 26 -8.06 8.60 -1.67
CA ALA A 26 -7.47 8.39 -2.98
C ALA A 26 -8.51 8.04 -4.05
N VAL A 27 -9.41 7.09 -3.76
CA VAL A 27 -10.53 6.73 -4.65
C VAL A 27 -11.50 7.89 -4.84
N THR A 28 -11.75 8.71 -3.81
CA THR A 28 -12.62 9.88 -3.94
C THR A 28 -12.05 10.89 -4.94
N ILE A 29 -10.74 11.14 -4.90
CA ILE A 29 -10.07 12.03 -5.85
C ILE A 29 -10.16 11.45 -7.26
N GLU A 30 -9.87 10.16 -7.42
CA GLU A 30 -9.86 9.53 -8.74
C GLU A 30 -11.25 9.45 -9.37
N ASN A 31 -12.29 9.18 -8.58
CA ASN A 31 -13.68 9.24 -9.06
C ASN A 31 -14.07 10.63 -9.56
N LYS A 32 -13.61 11.70 -8.90
CA LYS A 32 -13.83 13.08 -9.38
C LYS A 32 -13.10 13.33 -10.69
N ASN A 33 -11.84 12.92 -10.79
CA ASN A 33 -11.06 13.04 -12.03
C ASN A 33 -11.76 12.34 -13.19
N ARG A 34 -12.23 11.12 -12.96
CA ARG A 34 -12.92 10.33 -13.99
C ARG A 34 -14.28 10.89 -14.35
N TYR A 35 -15.04 11.40 -13.39
CA TYR A 35 -16.28 12.12 -13.68
C TYR A 35 -16.02 13.30 -14.62
N VAL A 36 -15.01 14.12 -14.30
CA VAL A 36 -14.65 15.28 -15.13
C VAL A 36 -14.21 14.84 -16.53
N LYS A 37 -13.33 13.83 -16.62
CA LYS A 37 -12.87 13.26 -17.87
C LYS A 37 -14.03 12.78 -18.76
N ALA A 38 -14.95 11.99 -18.19
CA ALA A 38 -16.05 11.40 -18.93
C ALA A 38 -17.08 12.41 -19.45
N HIS A 39 -17.27 13.54 -18.75
CA HIS A 39 -18.31 14.53 -19.09
C HIS A 39 -17.80 15.79 -19.79
N PHE A 40 -16.55 16.19 -19.56
CA PHE A 40 -16.00 17.43 -20.09
C PHE A 40 -14.84 17.23 -21.07
N HIS A 41 -14.25 16.03 -21.14
CA HIS A 41 -13.15 15.70 -22.06
C HIS A 41 -13.35 14.36 -22.79
N PRO A 42 -14.51 14.13 -23.44
CA PRO A 42 -14.75 12.91 -24.17
C PRO A 42 -13.78 12.75 -25.35
N ARG A 43 -13.40 11.50 -25.66
CA ARG A 43 -12.38 11.17 -26.66
C ARG A 43 -13.00 10.40 -27.83
N PRO A 44 -13.63 11.08 -28.81
CA PRO A 44 -14.38 10.42 -29.88
C PRO A 44 -13.52 9.46 -30.70
N MET A 45 -12.25 9.79 -30.97
CA MET A 45 -11.35 8.89 -31.70
C MET A 45 -11.06 7.60 -30.92
N THR A 46 -10.90 7.67 -29.60
CA THR A 46 -10.75 6.48 -28.75
C THR A 46 -12.05 5.70 -28.71
N SER A 47 -13.20 6.37 -28.51
CA SER A 47 -14.51 5.73 -28.48
C SER A 47 -14.82 4.98 -29.78
N ALA A 48 -14.45 5.51 -30.94
CA ALA A 48 -14.67 4.87 -32.23
C ALA A 48 -13.91 3.54 -32.41
N LEU A 49 -12.98 3.19 -31.51
CA LEU A 49 -12.28 1.90 -31.50
C LEU A 49 -13.00 0.81 -30.70
N PHE A 50 -14.10 1.15 -30.01
CA PHE A 50 -14.87 0.22 -29.19
C PHE A 50 -16.27 0.03 -29.76
N GLU A 51 -16.62 -1.22 -30.11
CA GLU A 51 -17.93 -1.62 -30.66
C GLU A 51 -19.10 -1.05 -29.84
N ARG A 52 -19.09 -1.27 -28.52
CA ARG A 52 -20.10 -0.73 -27.59
C ARG A 52 -20.31 0.79 -27.75
N CYS A 53 -19.24 1.56 -27.94
CA CYS A 53 -19.34 3.01 -28.03
C CYS A 53 -19.97 3.44 -29.37
N ILE A 54 -19.74 2.67 -30.44
CA ILE A 54 -20.39 2.89 -31.74
C ILE A 54 -21.88 2.56 -31.65
N GLU A 55 -22.23 1.41 -31.06
CA GLU A 55 -23.62 0.96 -30.95
C GLU A 55 -24.48 1.86 -30.06
N THR A 56 -23.92 2.36 -28.95
CA THR A 56 -24.65 3.14 -27.94
C THR A 56 -24.54 4.66 -28.12
N GLY A 57 -23.53 5.14 -28.86
CA GLY A 57 -23.17 6.56 -28.90
C GLY A 57 -22.57 7.10 -27.58
N GLU A 58 -22.30 6.23 -26.59
CA GLU A 58 -21.64 6.61 -25.34
C GLU A 58 -20.12 6.64 -25.52
N ASN A 59 -19.44 7.54 -24.80
CA ASN A 59 -17.98 7.57 -24.85
C ASN A 59 -17.33 6.43 -24.03
N ALA A 60 -16.08 6.11 -24.36
CA ALA A 60 -15.35 4.97 -23.77
C ALA A 60 -15.12 5.09 -22.25
N ASP A 61 -15.13 6.30 -21.67
CA ASP A 61 -14.88 6.50 -20.24
C ASP A 61 -16.08 6.09 -19.36
N LEU A 62 -17.26 5.87 -19.94
CA LEU A 62 -18.49 5.39 -19.29
C LEU A 62 -18.73 3.89 -19.52
N CYS A 63 -17.69 3.07 -19.39
CA CYS A 63 -17.80 1.62 -19.61
C CYS A 63 -18.68 0.94 -18.55
N LYS A 64 -19.68 0.15 -18.99
CA LYS A 64 -20.67 -0.52 -18.11
C LYS A 64 -20.38 -2.00 -17.86
N GLU A 65 -19.66 -2.66 -18.76
CA GLU A 65 -19.41 -4.11 -18.70
C GLU A 65 -18.21 -4.44 -17.81
N ARG A 66 -17.05 -3.85 -18.13
CA ARG A 66 -15.82 -4.02 -17.37
C ARG A 66 -14.97 -2.76 -17.47
N SER A 67 -14.74 -2.13 -16.34
CA SER A 67 -13.84 -1.00 -16.26
C SER A 67 -12.39 -1.50 -16.25
N SER A 68 -11.53 -0.98 -17.12
CA SER A 68 -10.09 -1.24 -17.13
C SER A 68 -9.40 -0.40 -16.04
N LEU A 69 -9.63 -0.74 -14.77
CA LEU A 69 -9.18 0.06 -13.64
C LEU A 69 -8.27 -0.74 -12.76
N TRP A 70 -7.35 -0.02 -12.14
CA TRP A 70 -6.66 -0.44 -10.95
C TRP A 70 -6.24 0.80 -10.17
N PHE A 71 -5.93 0.62 -8.90
CA PHE A 71 -5.29 1.62 -8.08
C PHE A 71 -3.86 1.16 -7.81
N THR A 72 -2.87 1.86 -8.39
CA THR A 72 -1.47 1.48 -8.17
C THR A 72 -1.05 1.84 -6.74
N GLN A 73 -0.59 0.83 -6.01
CA GLN A 73 -0.02 1.00 -4.67
C GLN A 73 1.50 1.11 -4.78
N PHE A 74 1.96 2.32 -5.03
CA PHE A 74 3.39 2.57 -5.14
C PHE A 74 4.12 2.30 -3.84
N CYS A 75 5.25 1.60 -3.93
CA CYS A 75 6.13 1.30 -2.80
C CYS A 75 5.44 0.51 -1.67
N PHE A 76 4.46 -0.35 -2.02
CA PHE A 76 3.78 -1.20 -1.05
C PHE A 76 4.64 -2.41 -0.62
N GLY A 77 5.70 -2.72 -1.37
CA GLY A 77 6.53 -3.91 -1.25
C GLY A 77 7.26 -4.10 0.09
N GLU A 78 7.36 -3.11 0.96
CA GLU A 78 8.09 -3.26 2.24
C GLU A 78 7.18 -3.66 3.41
N ILE A 79 5.86 -3.60 3.23
CA ILE A 79 4.91 -3.64 4.35
C ILE A 79 4.93 -4.98 5.10
N GLY A 80 5.03 -6.11 4.39
CA GLY A 80 5.03 -7.42 5.04
C GLY A 80 6.27 -7.63 5.92
N ASP A 81 7.46 -7.27 5.41
CA ASP A 81 8.71 -7.32 6.20
C ASP A 81 8.67 -6.39 7.41
N CYS A 82 8.11 -5.18 7.23
CA CYS A 82 7.94 -4.21 8.31
C CYS A 82 7.03 -4.76 9.41
N LEU A 83 5.85 -5.30 9.04
CA LEU A 83 4.89 -5.85 9.98
C LEU A 83 5.42 -7.13 10.66
N ALA A 84 6.09 -8.01 9.92
CA ALA A 84 6.71 -9.22 10.45
C ALA A 84 7.84 -8.89 11.44
N GLY A 85 8.71 -7.93 11.12
CA GLY A 85 9.77 -7.46 12.01
C GLY A 85 9.21 -6.89 13.32
N VAL A 86 8.16 -6.06 13.24
CA VAL A 86 7.48 -5.52 14.43
C VAL A 86 6.83 -6.62 15.26
N LYS A 87 6.07 -7.54 14.63
CA LYS A 87 5.42 -8.67 15.32
C LYS A 87 6.44 -9.49 16.10
N LYS A 88 7.52 -9.88 15.44
CA LYS A 88 8.55 -10.73 16.02
C LYS A 88 9.33 -10.02 17.12
N LEU A 89 9.97 -8.89 16.82
CA LEU A 89 10.97 -8.31 17.73
C LEU A 89 10.36 -7.46 18.85
N VAL A 90 9.15 -6.92 18.66
CA VAL A 90 8.49 -6.06 19.66
C VAL A 90 7.45 -6.82 20.47
N TYR A 91 6.59 -7.61 19.81
CA TYR A 91 5.43 -8.23 20.48
C TYR A 91 5.67 -9.66 20.94
N GLU A 92 6.35 -10.49 20.15
CA GLU A 92 6.61 -11.90 20.47
C GLU A 92 7.89 -12.07 21.30
N ASP A 93 9.06 -11.77 20.70
CA ASP A 93 10.37 -11.94 21.34
C ASP A 93 10.62 -10.87 22.40
N LYS A 94 9.90 -9.73 22.34
CA LYS A 94 10.02 -8.57 23.25
C LYS A 94 11.47 -8.11 23.44
N LYS A 95 12.26 -8.23 22.37
CA LYS A 95 13.66 -7.82 22.35
C LYS A 95 13.80 -6.29 22.46
N TYR A 96 12.83 -5.57 21.90
CA TYR A 96 12.73 -4.12 21.95
C TYR A 96 11.30 -3.70 22.28
N THR A 97 11.13 -2.51 22.83
CA THR A 97 9.83 -1.87 23.03
C THR A 97 9.42 -1.06 21.79
N MET A 98 8.12 -0.80 21.64
CA MET A 98 7.63 0.07 20.57
C MET A 98 8.16 1.52 20.68
N GLY A 99 8.44 1.98 21.90
CA GLY A 99 9.07 3.29 22.13
C GLY A 99 10.49 3.34 21.59
N GLU A 100 11.31 2.34 21.91
CA GLU A 100 12.68 2.23 21.40
C GLU A 100 12.71 2.12 19.87
N LEU A 101 11.80 1.33 19.27
CA LEU A 101 11.69 1.26 17.81
C LEU A 101 11.32 2.63 17.22
N ARG A 102 10.33 3.33 17.77
CA ARG A 102 9.96 4.67 17.30
C ARG A 102 11.14 5.63 17.36
N ASP A 103 11.87 5.65 18.46
CA ASP A 103 13.01 6.55 18.67
C ASP A 103 14.16 6.19 17.70
N ALA A 104 14.43 4.90 17.49
CA ALA A 104 15.38 4.43 16.49
C ALA A 104 15.01 4.84 15.06
N LEU A 105 13.72 4.75 14.69
CA LEU A 105 13.24 5.15 13.37
C LEU A 105 13.35 6.68 13.18
N GLN A 106 13.00 7.47 14.21
CA GLN A 106 13.15 8.92 14.20
C GLN A 106 14.61 9.37 14.08
N ALA A 107 15.52 8.62 14.71
CA ALA A 107 16.97 8.81 14.57
C ALA A 107 17.54 8.25 13.26
N ASN A 108 16.71 7.79 12.32
CA ASN A 108 17.14 7.15 11.08
C ASN A 108 18.11 5.97 11.31
N TRP A 109 17.95 5.25 12.42
CA TRP A 109 18.84 4.21 12.93
C TRP A 109 20.23 4.66 13.42
N ASP A 110 20.50 5.96 13.53
CA ASP A 110 21.77 6.47 14.02
C ASP A 110 21.91 6.27 15.53
N GLY A 111 22.96 5.57 15.95
CA GLY A 111 23.12 5.09 17.34
C GLY A 111 22.35 3.81 17.68
N TYR A 112 21.58 3.26 16.73
CA TYR A 112 20.73 2.08 16.93
C TYR A 112 21.08 0.93 15.95
N GLU A 113 22.33 0.84 15.49
CA GLU A 113 22.72 -0.12 14.44
C GLU A 113 22.49 -1.58 14.84
N GLU A 114 22.69 -1.95 16.12
CA GLU A 114 22.40 -3.32 16.58
C GLU A 114 20.92 -3.66 16.44
N MET A 115 20.04 -2.72 16.81
CA MET A 115 18.59 -2.87 16.63
C MET A 115 18.22 -2.94 15.16
N ARG A 116 18.76 -2.04 14.33
CA ARG A 116 18.54 -2.07 12.88
C ARG A 116 18.91 -3.42 12.28
N GLN A 117 20.08 -3.94 12.63
CA GLN A 117 20.57 -5.25 12.17
C GLN A 117 19.68 -6.41 12.64
N ALA A 118 19.04 -6.29 13.81
CA ALA A 118 18.02 -7.25 14.21
C ALA A 118 16.79 -7.20 13.29
N PHE A 119 16.30 -6.00 12.93
CA PHE A 119 15.20 -5.84 11.97
C PHE A 119 15.57 -6.26 10.54
N VAL A 120 16.83 -6.08 10.12
CA VAL A 120 17.34 -6.59 8.84
C VAL A 120 17.34 -8.12 8.81
N ARG A 121 17.62 -8.78 9.95
CA ARG A 121 17.68 -10.26 10.08
C ARG A 121 16.36 -10.91 10.50
N ALA A 122 15.32 -10.12 10.80
CA ALA A 122 13.98 -10.66 11.03
C ALA A 122 13.48 -11.39 9.76
N PRO A 123 12.49 -12.30 9.85
CA PRO A 123 11.88 -12.96 8.69
C PRO A 123 11.63 -12.00 7.53
N LYS A 124 12.09 -12.37 6.32
CA LYS A 124 12.00 -11.56 5.10
C LYS A 124 11.30 -12.32 4.00
N TRP A 125 10.40 -11.63 3.31
CA TRP A 125 9.74 -12.15 2.14
C TRP A 125 10.73 -12.55 1.04
N GLY A 126 10.34 -13.53 0.23
CA GLY A 126 11.16 -14.07 -0.85
C GLY A 126 12.09 -15.21 -0.43
N ASN A 127 11.90 -15.80 0.76
CA ASN A 127 12.72 -16.90 1.29
C ASN A 127 11.92 -18.16 1.66
N ASP A 128 10.66 -18.30 1.22
CA ASP A 128 9.77 -19.43 1.58
C ASP A 128 9.62 -19.59 3.10
N ASP A 129 9.38 -18.46 3.79
CA ASP A 129 9.20 -18.41 5.24
C ASP A 129 7.75 -18.07 5.54
N ASP A 130 6.99 -19.09 5.97
CA ASP A 130 5.57 -19.00 6.33
C ASP A 130 5.27 -17.83 7.29
N TYR A 131 6.20 -17.44 8.17
CA TYR A 131 5.96 -16.39 9.15
C TYR A 131 5.68 -15.03 8.47
N VAL A 132 6.49 -14.66 7.48
CA VAL A 132 6.37 -13.39 6.75
C VAL A 132 5.45 -13.53 5.54
N ASP A 133 5.39 -14.71 4.92
CA ASP A 133 4.50 -14.95 3.78
C ASP A 133 3.03 -14.90 4.20
N GLN A 134 2.67 -15.44 5.37
CA GLN A 134 1.31 -15.30 5.90
C GLN A 134 0.96 -13.86 6.29
N MET A 135 1.96 -13.04 6.66
CA MET A 135 1.74 -11.60 6.85
C MET A 135 1.35 -10.92 5.53
N TRP A 136 2.01 -11.28 4.44
CA TRP A 136 1.70 -10.77 3.11
C TRP A 136 0.33 -11.20 2.60
N VAL A 137 -0.04 -12.46 2.81
CA VAL A 137 -1.39 -12.97 2.48
C VAL A 137 -2.44 -12.13 3.20
N ARG A 138 -2.30 -11.97 4.52
CA ARG A 138 -3.24 -11.18 5.33
C ARG A 138 -3.36 -9.74 4.84
N VAL A 139 -2.23 -9.07 4.59
CA VAL A 139 -2.19 -7.68 4.11
C VAL A 139 -2.93 -7.53 2.78
N HIS A 140 -2.69 -8.44 1.82
CA HIS A 140 -3.34 -8.38 0.50
C HIS A 140 -4.83 -8.70 0.58
N GLU A 141 -5.23 -9.68 1.38
CA GLU A 141 -6.65 -10.00 1.59
C GLU A 141 -7.41 -8.83 2.21
N ASP A 142 -6.84 -8.20 3.24
CA ASP A 142 -7.45 -7.04 3.89
C ASP A 142 -7.48 -5.82 2.96
N ALA A 143 -6.41 -5.57 2.21
CA ALA A 143 -6.38 -4.50 1.22
C ALA A 143 -7.39 -4.74 0.07
N ALA A 144 -7.58 -5.99 -0.34
CA ALA A 144 -8.61 -6.38 -1.30
C ALA A 144 -10.02 -6.10 -0.75
N LYS A 145 -10.33 -6.47 0.50
CA LYS A 145 -11.64 -6.16 1.13
C LYS A 145 -11.96 -4.67 1.07
N VAL A 146 -10.99 -3.80 1.37
CA VAL A 146 -11.16 -2.35 1.31
C VAL A 146 -11.38 -1.89 -0.12
N SER A 147 -10.54 -2.32 -1.05
CA SER A 147 -10.58 -1.80 -2.41
C SER A 147 -11.82 -2.27 -3.19
N TRP A 148 -12.23 -3.53 -2.97
CA TRP A 148 -13.46 -4.10 -3.51
C TRP A 148 -14.73 -3.60 -2.83
N ALA A 149 -14.65 -2.89 -1.70
CA ALA A 149 -15.80 -2.20 -1.12
C ALA A 149 -16.07 -0.83 -1.75
N HIS A 150 -15.07 -0.24 -2.42
CA HIS A 150 -15.22 1.04 -3.11
C HIS A 150 -15.72 0.84 -4.54
N ARG A 151 -16.40 1.85 -5.09
CA ARG A 151 -16.96 1.81 -6.44
C ARG A 151 -16.47 2.99 -7.25
N ASP A 152 -16.25 2.75 -8.53
CA ASP A 152 -15.98 3.79 -9.50
C ASP A 152 -17.27 4.50 -9.96
N ILE A 153 -17.15 5.49 -10.85
CA ILE A 153 -18.30 6.23 -11.40
C ILE A 153 -19.27 5.35 -12.23
N CYS A 154 -18.86 4.14 -12.60
CA CYS A 154 -19.62 3.16 -13.37
C CYS A 154 -20.13 1.99 -12.51
N GLY A 155 -19.90 2.02 -11.18
CA GLY A 155 -20.34 0.96 -10.26
C GLY A 155 -19.43 -0.28 -10.22
N GLN A 156 -18.21 -0.19 -10.74
CA GLN A 156 -17.21 -1.26 -10.72
C GLN A 156 -16.23 -1.11 -9.55
N PRO A 157 -15.65 -2.21 -9.02
CA PRO A 157 -14.68 -2.15 -7.93
C PRO A 157 -13.34 -1.54 -8.37
N TRP A 158 -12.54 -1.09 -7.40
CA TRP A 158 -11.18 -0.62 -7.62
C TRP A 158 -10.18 -1.71 -7.22
N PRO A 159 -9.69 -2.56 -8.15
CA PRO A 159 -8.66 -3.54 -7.79
C PRO A 159 -7.33 -2.83 -7.50
N ILE A 160 -6.55 -3.36 -6.56
CA ILE A 160 -5.21 -2.84 -6.23
C ILE A 160 -4.15 -3.50 -7.11
N LEU A 161 -3.11 -2.73 -7.44
CA LEU A 161 -1.92 -3.21 -8.15
C LEU A 161 -0.67 -2.69 -7.42
N PRO A 162 0.01 -3.51 -6.62
CA PRO A 162 1.35 -3.19 -6.12
C PRO A 162 2.33 -3.07 -7.29
N GLU A 163 3.08 -1.96 -7.37
CA GLU A 163 4.07 -1.68 -8.43
C GLU A 163 5.07 -0.61 -7.97
N GLY A 164 6.33 -0.64 -8.41
CA GLY A 164 7.34 0.38 -8.05
C GLY A 164 7.64 1.43 -9.13
N VAL A 165 7.67 1.06 -10.42
CA VAL A 165 8.14 1.90 -11.55
C VAL A 165 9.44 2.63 -11.16
N ALA A 166 9.54 3.95 -11.35
CA ALA A 166 10.65 4.77 -10.84
C ALA A 166 10.32 5.36 -9.45
N LEU A 167 9.11 5.14 -8.93
CA LEU A 167 8.67 5.72 -7.67
C LEU A 167 9.36 5.09 -6.46
N ASN A 168 9.83 3.84 -6.55
CA ASN A 168 10.67 3.23 -5.52
C ASN A 168 11.94 4.06 -5.21
N VAL A 169 12.52 4.74 -6.20
CA VAL A 169 13.63 5.68 -6.00
C VAL A 169 13.13 7.09 -5.70
N LEU A 170 12.10 7.58 -6.40
CA LEU A 170 11.60 8.95 -6.22
C LEU A 170 10.91 9.20 -4.87
N GLN A 171 10.43 8.14 -4.21
CA GLN A 171 9.81 8.20 -2.86
C GLN A 171 10.82 7.98 -1.74
N ALA A 172 12.01 7.46 -2.03
CA ALA A 172 13.08 7.21 -1.05
C ALA A 172 13.41 8.40 -0.13
N PRO A 173 13.49 9.67 -0.61
CA PRO A 173 13.75 10.82 0.25
C PRO A 173 12.50 11.34 1.00
N LYS A 174 11.31 10.79 0.72
CA LYS A 174 10.03 11.24 1.30
C LYS A 174 9.50 10.29 2.38
N ILE A 175 9.93 9.04 2.35
CA ILE A 175 9.54 8.01 3.31
C ILE A 175 10.67 7.91 4.35
N GLY A 176 10.32 8.03 5.63
CA GLY A 176 11.27 7.87 6.74
C GLY A 176 11.86 6.47 6.80
N SER A 177 12.81 6.24 7.70
CA SER A 177 13.32 4.89 7.95
C SER A 177 12.17 3.93 8.33
N LEU A 178 12.34 2.64 8.03
CA LEU A 178 11.28 1.65 8.17
C LEU A 178 11.71 0.45 9.01
N PRO A 179 10.77 -0.23 9.70
CA PRO A 179 11.05 -1.37 10.57
C PRO A 179 11.32 -2.68 9.78
N ASN A 180 11.79 -2.59 8.54
CA ASN A 180 12.52 -3.65 7.84
C ASN A 180 14.04 -3.43 7.89
N GLY A 181 14.50 -2.32 8.46
CA GLY A 181 15.91 -1.92 8.56
C GLY A 181 16.37 -0.92 7.50
N ARG A 182 15.46 -0.47 6.61
CA ARG A 182 15.73 0.57 5.60
C ARG A 182 16.01 1.92 6.26
N ARG A 183 17.02 2.65 5.78
CA ARG A 183 17.30 4.03 6.19
C ARG A 183 16.61 5.02 5.25
N LEU A 184 16.23 6.19 5.76
CA LEU A 184 15.78 7.32 4.94
C LEU A 184 16.81 7.60 3.83
N GLY A 185 16.31 7.73 2.59
CA GLY A 185 17.15 7.93 1.40
C GLY A 185 17.48 6.65 0.62
N ASP A 186 17.42 5.46 1.24
CA ASP A 186 17.62 4.20 0.52
C ASP A 186 16.43 3.92 -0.43
N PRO A 187 16.62 3.34 -1.61
CA PRO A 187 15.51 2.91 -2.47
C PRO A 187 14.53 1.98 -1.73
N LEU A 188 13.24 2.13 -2.01
CA LEU A 188 12.22 1.16 -1.59
C LEU A 188 12.26 -0.07 -2.52
N TYR A 189 11.57 -1.14 -2.14
CA TYR A 189 11.42 -2.33 -2.99
C TYR A 189 10.74 -1.94 -4.32
N ASP A 190 11.16 -2.56 -5.41
CA ASP A 190 10.89 -2.14 -6.80
C ASP A 190 9.61 -2.71 -7.41
N GLY A 191 8.96 -3.66 -6.75
CA GLY A 191 7.65 -4.20 -7.14
C GLY A 191 7.54 -5.69 -6.95
#